data_AF-A0AAV1C1B1-F1
#
_entry.id   AF-A0AAV1C1B1-F1
#
_cell.length_a   1.000
_cell.length_b   1.000
_cell.length_c   1.000
_cell.angle_alpha   90.00
_cell.angle_beta   90.00
_cell.angle_gamma   90.00
#
_symmetry.space_group_name_H-M   'P 1'
#
loop_
_entity.id
_entity.type
_entity.pdbx_description
1 polymer ?
#
loop_
_entity_poly.entity_id
_entity_poly.type
_entity_poly.pdbx_seq_one_letter_code
_entity_poly.pdbx_strand_id
1 'polypeptide(L)'
;MHPWPSILPTCIVLLIFILVRFIYTTLWIPYKILRHFKRQGIKGPGYRPIYGNSLEFEQEFNWTYNNPMGEESSHDIVHRLDPCYHKWSSMYGKTMLFWHGSTPRLAIAAPEMLKDVFLNKSGLAIKSWIPEVVNSVEKVLQKWEDGTRETNEIEVDVLEEFRFLSAEILSKTGFGSNFEEGKHIHELIDQQAELTMQALRSVYIPGSR
;
A
#
# COMPACT_ATOMS: atom_id res chain seq x y z
N MET A 1 37.95 -0.63 -44.10
CA MET A 1 38.16 0.12 -42.84
C MET A 1 37.13 -0.35 -41.84
N HIS A 2 37.57 -1.01 -40.78
CA HIS A 2 36.73 -1.70 -39.80
C HIS A 2 36.28 -0.71 -38.70
N PRO A 3 34.98 -0.60 -38.36
CA PRO A 3 34.43 0.46 -37.47
C PRO A 3 34.66 0.21 -35.97
N TRP A 4 35.42 -0.82 -35.61
CA TRP A 4 35.63 -1.27 -34.24
C TRP A 4 36.43 -0.32 -33.30
N PRO A 5 37.33 0.58 -33.75
CA PRO A 5 38.13 1.38 -32.79
C PRO A 5 37.30 2.41 -32.00
N SER A 6 36.09 2.75 -32.44
CA SER A 6 35.22 3.74 -31.77
C SER A 6 34.19 3.12 -30.80
N ILE A 7 33.97 1.81 -30.87
CA ILE A 7 32.92 1.12 -30.08
C ILE A 7 33.39 0.85 -28.64
N LEU A 8 34.65 0.43 -28.48
CA LEU A 8 35.24 0.18 -27.16
C LEU A 8 35.23 1.40 -26.23
N PRO A 9 35.74 2.58 -26.63
CA PRO A 9 35.75 3.75 -25.74
C PRO A 9 34.33 4.25 -25.41
N THR A 10 33.39 4.16 -26.35
CA THR A 10 32.00 4.55 -26.10
C THR A 10 31.31 3.59 -25.11
N CYS A 11 31.52 2.28 -25.24
CA CYS A 11 31.05 1.31 -24.26
C CYS A 11 31.63 1.54 -22.86
N ILE A 12 32.93 1.91 -22.77
CA ILE A 12 33.58 2.21 -21.49
C ILE A 12 32.96 3.44 -20.83
N VAL A 13 32.76 4.53 -21.58
CA VAL A 13 32.13 5.76 -21.04
C VAL A 13 30.71 5.48 -20.56
N LEU A 14 29.92 4.72 -21.32
CA LEU A 14 28.57 4.31 -20.90
C LEU A 14 28.60 3.46 -19.63
N LEU A 15 29.53 2.51 -19.53
CA LEU A 15 29.68 1.67 -18.35
C LEU A 15 30.07 2.49 -17.11
N ILE A 16 31.00 3.44 -17.25
CA ILE A 16 31.37 4.36 -16.17
C ILE A 16 30.17 5.20 -15.75
N PHE A 17 29.41 5.74 -16.71
CA PHE A 17 28.21 6.53 -16.41
C PHE A 17 27.17 5.70 -15.64
N ILE A 18 26.92 4.46 -16.06
CA ILE A 18 26.00 3.52 -15.37
C ILE A 18 26.50 3.23 -13.95
N LEU A 19 27.80 2.98 -13.77
CA LEU A 19 28.40 2.70 -12.45
C LEU A 19 28.30 3.91 -11.51
N VAL A 20 28.64 5.11 -11.99
CA VAL A 20 28.55 6.35 -11.20
C VAL A 20 27.11 6.60 -10.80
N ARG A 21 26.18 6.48 -11.75
CA ARG A 21 24.75 6.62 -11.49
C ARG A 21 24.28 5.58 -10.46
N PHE A 22 24.67 4.32 -10.60
CA PHE A 22 24.33 3.24 -9.68
C PHE A 22 24.84 3.54 -8.26
N ILE A 23 26.12 3.92 -8.11
CA ILE A 23 26.70 4.27 -6.81
C ILE A 23 25.96 5.47 -6.19
N TYR A 24 25.68 6.49 -6.98
CA TYR A 24 24.96 7.67 -6.51
C TYR A 24 23.54 7.33 -6.04
N THR A 25 22.77 6.58 -6.84
CA THR A 25 21.38 6.25 -6.52
C THR A 25 21.25 5.20 -5.43
N THR A 26 22.14 4.21 -5.40
CA THR A 26 22.02 3.05 -4.50
C THR A 26 22.78 3.25 -3.21
N LEU A 27 23.83 4.08 -3.15
CA LEU A 27 24.62 4.25 -1.92
C LEU A 27 24.55 5.68 -1.38
N TRP A 28 24.79 6.69 -2.22
CA TRP A 28 24.90 8.07 -1.75
C TRP A 28 23.57 8.68 -1.32
N ILE A 29 22.52 8.55 -2.14
CA ILE A 29 21.18 9.06 -1.82
C ILE A 29 20.65 8.41 -0.52
N PRO A 30 20.64 7.07 -0.38
CA PRO A 30 20.16 6.44 0.84
C PRO A 30 20.92 6.87 2.09
N TYR A 31 22.25 6.97 2.00
CA TYR A 31 23.08 7.46 3.09
C TYR A 31 22.69 8.88 3.55
N LYS A 32 22.52 9.81 2.59
CA LYS A 32 22.16 11.20 2.87
C LYS A 32 20.80 11.30 3.56
N ILE A 33 19.81 10.56 3.07
CA ILE A 33 18.44 10.57 3.60
C ILE A 33 18.39 9.93 4.99
N LEU A 34 19.04 8.78 5.17
CA LEU A 34 19.14 8.12 6.48
C LEU A 34 19.76 9.05 7.52
N ARG A 35 20.84 9.76 7.17
CA ARG A 35 21.50 10.73 8.07
C ARG A 35 20.59 11.92 8.39
N HIS A 36 19.82 12.40 7.42
CA HIS A 36 18.87 13.49 7.61
C HIS A 36 17.77 13.12 8.62
N PHE A 37 17.09 11.99 8.42
CA PHE A 37 16.02 11.53 9.32
C PHE A 37 16.54 11.10 10.70
N LYS A 38 17.72 10.48 10.76
CA LYS A 38 18.35 10.12 12.04
C LYS A 38 18.61 11.35 12.91
N ARG A 39 18.96 12.50 12.31
CA ARG A 39 19.12 13.78 13.04
C ARG A 39 17.80 14.33 13.57
N GLN A 40 16.68 13.99 12.95
CA GLN A 40 15.33 14.35 13.40
C GLN A 40 14.78 13.35 14.43
N GLY A 41 15.58 12.38 14.88
CA GLY A 41 15.14 11.33 15.80
C GLY A 41 14.33 10.21 15.15
N ILE A 42 14.08 10.27 13.84
CA ILE A 42 13.35 9.24 13.10
C ILE A 42 14.30 8.08 12.82
N LYS A 43 13.94 6.92 13.36
CA LYS A 43 14.67 5.65 13.21
C LYS A 43 13.91 4.71 12.28
N GLY A 44 14.46 3.54 12.05
CA GLY A 44 13.83 2.50 11.26
C GLY A 44 14.81 1.38 10.94
N PRO A 45 14.35 0.35 10.21
CA PRO A 45 15.22 -0.72 9.78
C PRO A 45 16.34 -0.18 8.88
N GLY A 46 17.51 -0.82 8.96
CA GLY A 46 18.68 -0.41 8.20
C GLY A 46 18.48 -0.54 6.69
N TYR A 47 19.05 0.38 5.92
CA TYR A 47 19.08 0.30 4.46
C TYR A 47 19.98 -0.85 3.98
N ARG A 48 19.49 -1.67 3.04
CA ARG A 48 20.28 -2.68 2.33
C ARG A 48 20.35 -2.33 0.84
N PRO A 49 21.54 -2.26 0.22
CA PRO A 49 21.65 -1.97 -1.22
C PRO A 49 20.78 -2.88 -2.09
N ILE A 50 20.21 -2.32 -3.15
CA ILE A 50 19.37 -2.99 -4.16
C ILE A 50 17.99 -3.45 -3.64
N TYR A 51 17.91 -4.09 -2.47
CA TYR A 51 16.67 -4.69 -1.96
C TYR A 51 15.97 -3.87 -0.88
N GLY A 52 16.70 -2.99 -0.18
CA GLY A 52 16.17 -2.29 0.98
C GLY A 52 15.69 -3.30 2.04
N ASN A 53 14.43 -3.14 2.47
CA ASN A 53 13.77 -4.00 3.44
C ASN A 53 12.77 -4.97 2.80
N SER A 54 12.67 -5.01 1.47
CA SER A 54 11.65 -5.80 0.74
C SER A 54 11.67 -7.30 1.09
N LEU A 55 12.86 -7.89 1.31
CA LEU A 55 12.96 -9.29 1.72
C LEU A 55 12.36 -9.55 3.11
N GLU A 56 12.50 -8.61 4.04
CA GLU A 56 11.91 -8.73 5.38
C GLU A 56 10.38 -8.58 5.30
N PHE A 57 9.89 -7.69 4.43
CA PHE A 57 8.46 -7.58 4.12
C PHE A 57 7.87 -8.87 3.56
N GLU A 58 8.56 -9.48 2.60
CA GLU A 58 8.11 -10.72 1.98
C GLU A 58 8.02 -11.87 2.98
N GLN A 59 9.04 -12.02 3.82
CA GLN A 59 9.10 -13.09 4.83
C GLN A 59 7.97 -12.98 5.84
N GLU A 60 7.75 -11.79 6.40
CA GLU A 60 6.71 -11.59 7.42
C GLU A 60 5.31 -11.76 6.82
N PHE A 61 5.08 -11.27 5.60
CA PHE A 61 3.80 -11.46 4.94
C PHE A 61 3.54 -12.93 4.61
N ASN A 62 4.53 -13.65 4.08
CA ASN A 62 4.36 -15.08 3.78
C ASN A 62 4.15 -15.89 5.06
N TRP A 63 4.76 -15.50 6.17
CA TRP A 63 4.50 -16.11 7.46
C TRP A 63 3.06 -15.89 7.92
N THR A 64 2.54 -14.65 7.87
CA THR A 64 1.16 -14.36 8.28
C THR A 64 0.12 -15.02 7.39
N TYR A 65 0.36 -15.08 6.08
CA TYR A 65 -0.52 -15.73 5.11
C TYR A 65 -0.62 -17.25 5.35
N ASN A 66 0.50 -17.92 5.65
CA ASN A 66 0.54 -19.38 5.81
C ASN A 66 0.19 -19.86 7.24
N ASN A 67 0.10 -18.96 8.22
CA ASN A 67 -0.20 -19.32 9.61
C ASN A 67 -1.48 -18.62 10.07
N PRO A 68 -2.68 -19.16 9.79
CA PRO A 68 -3.96 -18.49 10.09
C PRO A 68 -4.13 -18.20 11.59
N MET A 69 -5.01 -17.24 11.91
CA MET A 69 -5.32 -16.89 13.30
C MET A 69 -6.04 -18.06 14.00
N GLY A 70 -5.78 -18.26 15.30
CA GLY A 70 -6.55 -19.21 16.10
C GLY A 70 -8.03 -18.81 16.18
N GLU A 71 -8.88 -19.73 16.64
CA GLU A 71 -10.34 -19.53 16.73
C GLU A 71 -10.76 -18.38 17.68
N GLU A 72 -9.86 -17.87 18.51
CA GLU A 72 -10.15 -16.72 19.38
C GLU A 72 -10.16 -15.40 18.61
N SER A 73 -11.34 -14.77 18.55
CA SER A 73 -11.59 -13.48 17.92
C SER A 73 -10.94 -12.32 18.69
N SER A 74 -9.63 -12.14 18.49
CA SER A 74 -8.96 -10.91 18.91
C SER A 74 -9.27 -9.77 17.95
N HIS A 75 -9.66 -8.62 18.50
CA HIS A 75 -9.82 -7.37 17.74
C HIS A 75 -8.47 -6.74 17.36
N ASP A 76 -7.35 -7.23 17.92
CA ASP A 76 -6.01 -6.80 17.54
C ASP A 76 -5.55 -7.53 16.27
N ILE A 77 -5.97 -7.02 15.12
CA ILE A 77 -5.66 -7.60 13.80
C ILE A 77 -4.48 -6.92 13.10
N VAL A 78 -3.89 -5.88 13.69
CA VAL A 78 -2.85 -5.07 13.03
C VAL A 78 -1.62 -5.93 12.69
N HIS A 79 -1.26 -6.86 13.58
CA HIS A 79 -0.18 -7.81 13.36
C HIS A 79 -0.41 -8.74 12.14
N ARG A 80 -1.65 -8.87 11.66
CA ARG A 80 -1.99 -9.61 10.43
C ARG A 80 -1.99 -8.75 9.20
N LEU A 81 -2.61 -7.57 9.29
CA LEU A 81 -2.75 -6.66 8.17
C LEU A 81 -1.42 -6.03 7.76
N ASP A 82 -0.58 -5.68 8.74
CA ASP A 82 0.73 -5.09 8.52
C ASP A 82 1.73 -5.62 9.57
N PRO A 83 2.20 -6.87 9.40
CA PRO A 83 3.10 -7.52 10.37
C PRO A 83 4.40 -6.75 10.55
N CYS A 84 4.93 -6.17 9.47
CA CYS A 84 6.15 -5.38 9.50
C CYS A 84 5.97 -4.10 10.30
N TYR A 85 4.89 -3.36 10.07
CA TYR A 85 4.61 -2.17 10.87
C TYR A 85 4.36 -2.52 12.33
N HIS A 86 3.58 -3.57 12.62
CA HIS A 86 3.34 -4.03 13.98
C HIS A 86 4.66 -4.30 14.72
N LYS A 87 5.56 -5.09 14.11
CA LYS A 87 6.89 -5.40 14.65
C LYS A 87 7.77 -4.15 14.77
N TRP A 88 7.93 -3.38 13.70
CA TRP A 88 8.86 -2.24 13.65
C TRP A 88 8.40 -1.06 14.49
N SER A 89 7.10 -0.87 14.69
CA SER A 89 6.56 0.21 15.54
C SER A 89 7.00 0.06 16.99
N SER A 90 7.14 -1.18 17.47
CA SER A 90 7.66 -1.47 18.80
C SER A 90 9.16 -1.18 18.94
N MET A 91 9.93 -1.35 17.86
CA MET A 91 11.39 -1.19 17.87
C MET A 91 11.86 0.24 17.58
N TYR A 92 11.17 0.94 16.68
CA TYR A 92 11.61 2.22 16.13
C TYR A 92 10.63 3.36 16.42
N GLY A 93 9.44 3.06 16.95
CA GLY A 93 8.37 4.01 17.17
C GLY A 93 7.37 4.10 16.01
N LYS A 94 6.27 4.83 16.21
CA LYS A 94 5.14 4.94 15.26
C LYS A 94 5.46 5.74 13.98
N THR A 95 6.56 6.48 13.98
CA THR A 95 7.06 7.19 12.79
C THR A 95 8.43 6.64 12.45
N MET A 96 8.56 6.01 11.29
CA MET A 96 9.77 5.27 10.94
C MET A 96 10.13 5.37 9.45
N LEU A 97 11.42 5.34 9.16
CA LEU A 97 11.96 5.32 7.80
C LEU A 97 12.33 3.89 7.40
N PHE A 98 11.84 3.41 6.26
CA PHE A 98 12.19 2.11 5.68
C PHE A 98 12.42 2.23 4.17
N TRP A 99 12.79 1.14 3.51
CA TRP A 99 13.31 1.16 2.14
C TRP A 99 12.70 0.08 1.27
N HIS A 100 12.26 0.44 0.07
CA HIS A 100 11.96 -0.50 -1.01
C HIS A 100 13.00 -0.30 -2.12
N GLY A 101 13.95 -1.22 -2.22
CA GLY A 101 15.19 -0.95 -2.93
C GLY A 101 15.84 0.33 -2.44
N SER A 102 16.36 1.19 -3.33
CA SER A 102 16.91 2.50 -2.96
C SER A 102 15.87 3.60 -2.69
N THR A 103 14.56 3.27 -2.74
CA THR A 103 13.49 4.25 -2.53
C THR A 103 13.12 4.32 -1.04
N PRO A 104 13.27 5.49 -0.39
CA PRO A 104 12.84 5.66 1.00
C PRO A 104 11.32 5.73 1.12
N ARG A 105 10.79 5.22 2.21
CA ARG A 105 9.39 5.30 2.61
C ARG A 105 9.32 5.74 4.07
N LEU A 106 8.45 6.70 4.36
CA LEU A 106 8.22 7.20 5.71
C LEU A 106 6.83 6.74 6.16
N ALA A 107 6.78 5.82 7.12
CA ALA A 107 5.54 5.48 7.80
C ALA A 107 5.25 6.55 8.85
N ILE A 108 4.03 7.07 8.84
CA ILE A 108 3.55 8.09 9.77
C ILE A 108 2.23 7.58 10.36
N ALA A 109 2.21 7.32 11.66
CA ALA A 109 1.00 6.92 12.37
C ALA A 109 0.67 7.85 13.56
N ALA A 110 1.20 9.08 13.51
CA ALA A 110 0.86 10.12 14.47
C ALA A 110 -0.50 10.76 14.12
N PRO A 111 -1.52 10.69 15.00
CA PRO A 111 -2.87 11.20 14.71
C PRO A 111 -2.92 12.67 14.29
N GLU A 112 -2.04 13.49 14.83
CA GLU A 112 -1.93 14.92 14.51
C GLU A 112 -1.46 15.13 13.06
N MET A 113 -0.47 14.35 12.61
CA MET A 113 0.03 14.42 11.23
C MET A 113 -0.93 13.77 10.22
N LEU A 114 -1.69 12.75 10.65
CA LEU A 114 -2.73 12.15 9.81
C LEU A 114 -3.80 13.18 9.45
N LYS A 115 -4.20 14.04 10.39
CA LYS A 115 -5.15 15.13 10.11
C LYS A 115 -4.62 16.03 8.99
N ASP A 116 -3.37 16.45 9.02
CA ASP A 116 -2.83 17.34 7.99
C ASP A 116 -2.70 16.64 6.63
N VAL A 117 -2.27 15.37 6.60
CA VAL A 117 -2.17 14.60 5.33
C VAL A 117 -3.55 14.33 4.73
N PHE A 118 -4.52 13.90 5.55
CA PHE A 118 -5.86 13.58 5.08
C PHE A 118 -6.73 14.81 4.82
N LEU A 119 -6.60 15.89 5.59
CA LEU A 119 -7.49 17.05 5.45
C LEU A 119 -7.01 18.05 4.41
N ASN A 120 -5.70 18.13 4.13
CA ASN A 120 -5.15 19.15 3.23
C ASN A 120 -5.38 18.83 1.73
N LYS A 121 -5.73 17.58 1.37
CA LYS A 121 -6.09 17.21 -0.02
C LYS A 121 -7.35 16.35 -0.16
N SER A 122 -7.61 15.41 0.76
CA SER A 122 -8.73 14.46 0.66
C SER A 122 -9.96 14.83 1.49
N GLY A 123 -9.85 15.73 2.48
CA GLY A 123 -10.96 16.06 3.39
C GLY A 123 -12.17 16.67 2.67
N LEU A 124 -11.94 17.47 1.63
CA LEU A 124 -13.01 18.03 0.79
C LEU A 124 -13.67 16.96 -0.09
N ALA A 125 -12.89 16.00 -0.61
CA ALA A 125 -13.41 14.89 -1.41
C ALA A 125 -14.27 13.93 -0.56
N ILE A 126 -13.79 13.55 0.63
CA ILE A 126 -14.54 12.65 1.53
C ILE A 126 -15.87 13.28 1.95
N LYS A 127 -15.90 14.58 2.25
CA LYS A 127 -17.15 15.25 2.63
C LYS A 127 -18.18 15.26 1.49
N SER A 128 -17.73 15.30 0.23
CA SER A 128 -18.62 15.22 -0.93
C SER A 128 -19.24 13.84 -1.15
N TRP A 129 -18.65 12.78 -0.58
CA TRP A 129 -19.10 11.39 -0.73
C TRP A 129 -20.21 10.99 0.24
N ILE A 130 -20.40 11.77 1.32
CA ILE A 130 -21.37 11.46 2.38
C ILE A 130 -22.79 11.19 1.85
N PRO A 131 -23.36 11.99 0.92
CA PRO A 131 -24.71 11.75 0.42
C PRO A 131 -24.85 10.39 -0.29
N GLU A 132 -23.88 10.01 -1.13
CA GLU A 132 -23.89 8.74 -1.84
C GLU A 132 -23.75 7.54 -0.89
N VAL A 133 -22.91 7.67 0.14
CA VAL A 133 -22.77 6.65 1.19
C VAL A 133 -24.09 6.44 1.92
N VAL A 134 -24.76 7.52 2.33
CA VAL A 134 -26.06 7.45 3.00
C VAL A 134 -27.11 6.80 2.09
N ASN A 135 -27.19 7.22 0.83
CA ASN A 135 -28.12 6.66 -0.14
C ASN A 135 -27.94 5.15 -0.34
N SER A 136 -26.69 4.69 -0.47
CA SER A 136 -26.38 3.26 -0.60
C SER A 136 -26.75 2.44 0.64
N VAL A 137 -26.50 2.98 1.84
CA VAL A 137 -26.91 2.32 3.10
C VAL A 137 -28.43 2.26 3.23
N GLU A 138 -29.13 3.36 2.94
CA GLU A 138 -30.61 3.41 2.97
C GLU A 138 -31.22 2.36 2.05
N LYS A 139 -30.66 2.16 0.85
CA LYS A 139 -31.12 1.16 -0.10
C LYS A 139 -31.00 -0.28 0.43
N VAL A 140 -29.91 -0.60 1.12
CA VAL A 140 -29.72 -1.92 1.75
C VAL A 140 -30.70 -2.11 2.91
N LEU A 141 -30.88 -1.09 3.75
CA LEU A 141 -31.83 -1.13 4.86
C LEU A 141 -33.27 -1.32 4.37
N GLN A 142 -33.67 -0.60 3.32
CA GLN A 142 -34.99 -0.75 2.69
C GLN A 142 -35.22 -2.16 2.17
N LYS A 143 -34.22 -2.75 1.49
CA LYS A 143 -34.27 -4.16 1.04
C LYS A 143 -34.53 -5.11 2.20
N TRP A 144 -33.84 -4.92 3.33
CA TRP A 144 -34.02 -5.77 4.51
C TRP A 144 -35.38 -5.56 5.18
N GLU A 145 -35.86 -4.32 5.26
CA GLU A 145 -37.20 -4.00 5.77
C GLU A 145 -38.30 -4.65 4.92
N ASP A 146 -38.19 -4.57 3.59
CA ASP A 146 -39.18 -5.16 2.68
C ASP A 146 -39.20 -6.68 2.76
N GLY A 147 -38.03 -7.34 2.83
CA GLY A 147 -37.98 -8.79 3.03
C GLY A 147 -38.56 -9.22 4.38
N THR A 148 -38.34 -8.43 5.43
CA THR A 148 -38.91 -8.71 6.77
C THR A 148 -40.44 -8.57 6.78
N ARG A 149 -41.01 -7.68 5.95
CA ARG A 149 -42.47 -7.52 5.82
C ARG A 149 -43.16 -8.72 5.16
N GLU A 150 -42.44 -9.47 4.31
CA GLU A 150 -43.01 -10.63 3.60
C GLU A 150 -42.99 -11.91 4.43
N THR A 151 -41.90 -12.15 5.18
CA THR A 151 -41.65 -13.45 5.85
C THR A 151 -41.51 -13.38 7.36
N ASN A 152 -41.69 -12.20 7.99
CA ASN A 152 -41.43 -11.89 9.41
C ASN A 152 -39.97 -12.05 9.88
N GLU A 153 -39.16 -12.83 9.17
CA GLU A 153 -37.74 -13.03 9.41
C GLU A 153 -37.00 -13.08 8.07
N ILE A 154 -35.77 -12.56 8.03
CA ILE A 154 -34.90 -12.58 6.85
C ILE A 154 -33.54 -13.18 7.24
N GLU A 155 -33.09 -14.17 6.47
CA GLU A 155 -31.72 -14.67 6.56
C GLU A 155 -30.84 -13.84 5.62
N VAL A 156 -29.76 -13.27 6.16
CA VAL A 156 -28.89 -12.34 5.42
C VAL A 156 -27.45 -12.85 5.47
N ASP A 157 -26.85 -13.05 4.30
CA ASP A 157 -25.40 -13.22 4.18
C ASP A 157 -24.72 -11.86 4.34
N VAL A 158 -24.20 -11.61 5.55
CA VAL A 158 -23.54 -10.35 5.91
C VAL A 158 -22.33 -10.08 5.01
N LEU A 159 -21.60 -11.11 4.58
CA LEU A 159 -20.41 -10.93 3.74
C LEU A 159 -20.80 -10.48 2.34
N GLU A 160 -21.85 -11.07 1.77
CA GLU A 160 -22.35 -10.69 0.45
C GLU A 160 -22.93 -9.26 0.46
N GLU A 161 -23.72 -8.90 1.48
CA GLU A 161 -24.26 -7.53 1.62
C GLU A 161 -23.16 -6.48 1.80
N PHE A 162 -22.12 -6.80 2.57
CA PHE A 162 -21.00 -5.87 2.76
C PHE A 162 -20.17 -5.69 1.49
N ARG A 163 -19.97 -6.76 0.72
CA ARG A 163 -19.33 -6.69 -0.61
C ARG A 163 -20.16 -5.86 -1.57
N PHE A 164 -21.48 -6.05 -1.60
CA PHE A 164 -22.39 -5.24 -2.40
C PHE A 164 -22.30 -3.75 -2.03
N LEU A 165 -22.47 -3.43 -0.74
CA LEU A 165 -22.49 -2.06 -0.24
C LEU A 165 -21.16 -1.35 -0.48
N SER A 166 -20.03 -2.01 -0.22
CA SER A 166 -18.70 -1.44 -0.46
C SER A 166 -18.44 -1.18 -1.94
N ALA A 167 -18.84 -2.09 -2.83
CA ALA A 167 -18.73 -1.90 -4.28
C ALA A 167 -19.63 -0.74 -4.79
N GLU A 168 -20.86 -0.63 -4.30
CA GLU A 168 -21.78 0.46 -4.68
C GLU A 168 -21.23 1.83 -4.23
N ILE A 169 -20.75 1.92 -2.99
CA ILE A 169 -20.13 3.15 -2.46
C ILE A 169 -18.89 3.52 -3.26
N LEU A 170 -17.97 2.58 -3.48
CA LEU A 170 -16.73 2.84 -4.23
C LEU A 170 -17.04 3.33 -5.65
N SER A 171 -18.00 2.70 -6.33
CA SER A 171 -18.42 3.08 -7.67
C SER A 171 -18.96 4.51 -7.74
N LYS A 172 -19.91 4.86 -6.87
CA LYS A 172 -20.54 6.18 -6.86
C LYS A 172 -19.57 7.30 -6.42
N THR A 173 -18.73 7.01 -5.42
CA THR A 173 -17.90 8.04 -4.78
C THR A 173 -16.51 8.19 -5.41
N GLY A 174 -15.88 7.07 -5.75
CA GLY A 174 -14.53 7.05 -6.33
C GLY A 174 -14.51 7.25 -7.84
N PHE A 175 -15.57 6.84 -8.55
CA PHE A 175 -15.57 6.75 -10.01
C PHE A 175 -16.79 7.38 -10.68
N GLY A 176 -17.84 7.76 -9.94
CA GLY A 176 -19.09 8.27 -10.49
C GLY A 176 -19.83 7.26 -11.37
N SER A 177 -19.55 5.97 -11.21
CA SER A 177 -20.02 4.88 -12.07
C SER A 177 -21.23 4.12 -11.50
N ASN A 178 -21.66 3.04 -12.17
CA ASN A 178 -22.74 2.15 -11.70
C ASN A 178 -22.20 0.83 -11.10
N PHE A 179 -23.08 0.08 -10.41
CA PHE A 179 -22.71 -1.12 -9.63
C PHE A 179 -21.87 -2.17 -10.39
N GLU A 180 -22.22 -2.50 -11.64
CA GLU A 180 -21.48 -3.50 -12.42
C GLU A 180 -20.04 -3.03 -12.71
N GLU A 181 -19.88 -1.74 -12.97
CA GLU A 181 -18.56 -1.12 -13.10
C GLU A 181 -17.81 -1.13 -11.75
N GLY A 182 -18.51 -0.92 -10.64
CA GLY A 182 -17.99 -1.07 -9.27
C GLY A 182 -17.44 -2.47 -8.96
N LYS A 183 -18.16 -3.52 -9.39
CA LYS A 183 -17.71 -4.92 -9.22
C LYS A 183 -16.42 -5.17 -10.00
N HIS A 184 -16.36 -4.72 -11.25
CA HIS A 184 -15.14 -4.81 -12.04
C HIS A 184 -13.97 -4.04 -11.39
N ILE A 185 -14.23 -2.84 -10.86
CA ILE A 185 -13.24 -2.05 -10.14
C ILE A 185 -12.74 -2.77 -8.88
N HIS A 186 -13.62 -3.45 -8.14
CA HIS A 186 -13.21 -4.24 -6.97
C HIS A 186 -12.27 -5.39 -7.37
N GLU A 187 -12.59 -6.12 -8.42
CA GLU A 187 -11.71 -7.16 -8.97
C GLU A 187 -10.35 -6.58 -9.41
N LEU A 188 -10.36 -5.40 -10.04
CA LEU A 188 -9.13 -4.70 -10.40
C LEU A 188 -8.33 -4.25 -9.16
N ILE A 189 -8.99 -3.82 -8.08
CA ILE A 189 -8.33 -3.49 -6.81
C ILE A 189 -7.66 -4.73 -6.21
N ASP A 190 -8.33 -5.89 -6.21
CA ASP A 190 -7.76 -7.14 -5.73
C ASP A 190 -6.54 -7.57 -6.55
N GLN A 191 -6.64 -7.51 -7.88
CA GLN A 191 -5.51 -7.75 -8.77
C GLN A 191 -4.37 -6.75 -8.54
N GLN A 192 -4.71 -5.47 -8.35
CA GLN A 192 -3.73 -4.43 -8.09
C GLN A 192 -3.07 -4.62 -6.72
N ALA A 193 -3.78 -5.09 -5.71
CA ALA A 193 -3.21 -5.42 -4.40
C ALA A 193 -2.17 -6.54 -4.56
N GLU A 194 -2.49 -7.61 -5.29
CA GLU A 194 -1.58 -8.72 -5.57
C GLU A 194 -0.34 -8.25 -6.37
N LEU A 195 -0.54 -7.50 -7.46
CA LEU A 195 0.55 -6.94 -8.26
C LEU A 195 1.41 -5.95 -7.46
N THR A 196 0.78 -5.15 -6.59
CA THR A 196 1.49 -4.24 -5.69
C THR A 196 2.34 -5.05 -4.73
N MET A 197 1.82 -6.12 -4.14
CA MET A 197 2.58 -7.02 -3.28
C MET A 197 3.77 -7.65 -4.02
N GLN A 198 3.57 -8.12 -5.25
CA GLN A 198 4.67 -8.64 -6.08
C GLN A 198 5.70 -7.55 -6.40
N ALA A 199 5.27 -6.33 -6.69
CA ALA A 199 6.16 -5.20 -6.94
C ALA A 199 6.89 -4.70 -5.67
N LEU A 200 6.30 -4.88 -4.49
CA LEU A 200 6.94 -4.62 -3.21
C LEU A 200 8.03 -5.65 -2.88
N ARG A 201 7.82 -6.90 -3.33
CA ARG A 201 8.76 -8.02 -3.20
C ARG A 201 9.86 -8.05 -4.28
N SER A 202 9.64 -7.37 -5.40
CA SER A 202 10.58 -7.41 -6.52
C SER A 202 11.85 -6.58 -6.28
N VAL A 203 12.92 -7.00 -6.95
CA VAL A 203 14.23 -6.35 -6.88
C VAL A 203 14.16 -4.98 -7.55
N TYR A 204 14.60 -3.94 -6.86
CA TYR A 204 14.73 -2.64 -7.49
C TYR A 204 15.91 -2.63 -8.46
N ILE A 205 15.63 -2.34 -9.73
CA ILE A 205 16.64 -2.12 -10.77
C ILE A 205 16.79 -0.59 -10.95
N PRO A 206 17.97 -0.01 -10.68
CA PRO A 206 18.18 1.43 -10.82
C PRO A 206 17.88 1.94 -12.24
N GLY A 207 16.74 2.61 -12.41
CA GLY A 207 16.29 3.15 -13.71
C GLY A 207 15.14 2.41 -14.39
N SER A 208 14.53 1.41 -13.74
CA SER A 208 13.36 0.69 -14.25
C SER A 208 12.01 1.33 -13.88
N ARG A 209 11.99 2.62 -13.50
CA ARG A 209 10.79 3.38 -13.13
C ARG A 209 10.87 4.78 -13.73
#